data_AF-A0A8J5V5T6-F1
#
_entry.id   AF-A0A8J5V5T6-F1
#
_cell.length_a   1.000
_cell.length_b   1.000
_cell.length_c   1.000
_cell.angle_alpha   90.00
_cell.angle_beta   90.00
_cell.angle_gamma   90.00
#
_symmetry.space_group_name_H-M   'P 1'
#
loop_
_entity.id
_entity.type
_entity.pdbx_description
1 polymer ?
#
loop_
_entity_poly.entity_id
_entity_poly.type
_entity_poly.pdbx_seq_one_letter_code
_entity_poly.pdbx_strand_id
1 'polypeptide(L)'
;MSGQSEVKGLSNVDIEKQGSSSEPSIQQATETPVENSNIISTGFADFHDKLDPDKYGQIQRKLNGRHVNLMIIGQSIGSGLFIGLSGPLMSSGSLSLFLGFLTYACINIYPLMQGVGEMCSYLPIKGTFLHYTARWVDPALGFACTLIYLYTTLMFVCLEAVAVAALASFWTDANPAYFITASIALYFFVNVFGVN
;
A
#
# COMPACT_ATOMS: atom_id res chain seq x y z
N MET A 1 22.41 -38.96 59.92
CA MET A 1 21.21 -38.39 59.28
C MET A 1 20.58 -39.51 58.45
N SER A 2 19.75 -40.36 59.09
CA SER A 2 18.27 -40.37 58.97
C SER A 2 17.84 -40.70 57.52
N GLY A 3 17.49 -41.93 57.14
CA GLY A 3 16.34 -42.77 57.55
C GLY A 3 15.36 -42.83 56.36
N GLN A 4 15.37 -43.87 55.52
CA GLN A 4 14.47 -45.05 55.47
C GLN A 4 12.95 -44.75 55.34
N SER A 5 12.26 -45.65 54.62
CA SER A 5 10.79 -45.88 54.52
C SER A 5 10.02 -45.05 53.47
N GLU A 6 8.96 -45.50 52.78
CA GLU A 6 8.32 -46.80 52.59
C GLU A 6 7.13 -46.60 51.62
N VAL A 7 6.99 -47.54 50.70
CA VAL A 7 5.79 -48.12 50.08
C VAL A 7 4.41 -47.59 50.54
N LYS A 8 3.58 -47.14 49.59
CA LYS A 8 2.09 -47.25 49.60
C LYS A 8 1.59 -46.90 48.20
N GLY A 9 0.90 -47.72 47.43
CA GLY A 9 -0.18 -48.61 47.78
C GLY A 9 -1.44 -48.10 47.07
N LEU A 10 -1.84 -48.82 46.01
CA LEU A 10 -3.21 -49.14 45.56
C LEU A 10 -4.36 -48.17 45.91
N SER A 11 -5.11 -47.76 44.89
CA SER A 11 -6.55 -48.07 44.68
C SER A 11 -7.07 -47.15 43.56
N ASN A 12 -7.31 -47.62 42.34
CA ASN A 12 -8.60 -48.18 41.90
C ASN A 12 -9.80 -47.67 42.73
N VAL A 13 -10.86 -47.30 42.02
CA VAL A 13 -12.23 -47.14 42.54
C VAL A 13 -12.55 -45.75 43.10
N ASP A 14 -12.94 -44.87 42.19
CA ASP A 14 -14.36 -44.49 42.04
C ASP A 14 -14.66 -44.69 40.54
N ILE A 15 -15.11 -45.86 40.05
CA ILE A 15 -16.49 -46.37 40.14
C ILE A 15 -17.48 -45.22 40.00
N GLU A 16 -17.89 -44.94 38.76
CA GLU A 16 -19.11 -45.53 38.18
C GLU A 16 -20.35 -44.76 38.59
N LYS A 17 -20.83 -43.96 37.63
CA LYS A 17 -22.22 -43.97 37.17
C LYS A 17 -22.20 -43.26 35.81
N GLN A 18 -22.32 -44.00 34.71
CA GLN A 18 -23.61 -44.43 34.12
C GLN A 18 -24.61 -43.28 34.12
N GLY A 19 -25.11 -42.79 32.99
CA GLY A 19 -25.03 -43.31 31.63
C GLY A 19 -25.95 -42.49 30.72
N SER A 20 -26.29 -43.12 29.58
CA SER A 20 -27.13 -42.62 28.48
C SER A 20 -26.35 -41.89 27.39
N SER A 21 -25.62 -42.59 26.51
CA SER A 21 -26.06 -43.50 25.44
C SER A 21 -26.45 -42.79 24.14
N SER A 22 -25.86 -43.32 23.05
CA SER A 22 -26.35 -43.39 21.66
C SER A 22 -25.84 -42.35 20.65
N GLU A 23 -24.71 -42.66 20.01
CA GLU A 23 -24.40 -42.22 18.63
C GLU A 23 -25.31 -42.96 17.62
N PRO A 24 -25.43 -42.52 16.34
CA PRO A 24 -24.42 -42.92 15.35
C PRO A 24 -24.07 -41.87 14.25
N SER A 25 -22.77 -41.75 13.99
CA SER A 25 -22.09 -41.64 12.68
C SER A 25 -22.58 -40.65 11.59
N ILE A 26 -21.76 -39.61 11.36
CA ILE A 26 -21.22 -39.33 10.01
C ILE A 26 -19.70 -39.48 10.12
N GLN A 27 -19.18 -40.53 9.50
CA GLN A 27 -17.76 -40.76 9.35
C GLN A 27 -17.20 -39.86 8.23
N GLN A 28 -16.09 -39.17 8.56
CA GLN A 28 -14.86 -39.15 7.78
C GLN A 28 -14.70 -38.10 6.66
N ALA A 29 -13.96 -37.04 7.01
CA ALA A 29 -12.71 -36.70 6.33
C ALA A 29 -11.80 -35.94 7.31
N THR A 30 -10.98 -36.69 8.04
CA THR A 30 -9.71 -36.17 8.57
C THR A 30 -8.85 -35.81 7.36
N GLU A 31 -8.94 -34.56 6.91
CA GLU A 31 -7.83 -33.93 6.22
C GLU A 31 -6.96 -33.29 7.29
N THR A 32 -5.80 -33.89 7.44
CA THR A 32 -4.57 -33.41 8.07
C THR A 32 -4.47 -31.88 8.12
N PRO A 33 -3.86 -31.29 9.17
CA PRO A 33 -3.40 -29.91 9.09
C PRO A 33 -2.35 -29.87 7.99
N VAL A 34 -2.75 -29.53 6.77
CA VAL A 34 -1.81 -29.27 5.70
C VAL A 34 -1.23 -27.91 6.01
N GLU A 35 -0.16 -27.96 6.79
CA GLU A 35 0.91 -26.98 6.83
C GLU A 35 1.45 -26.81 5.39
N ASN A 36 0.69 -26.09 4.56
CA ASN A 36 1.19 -25.52 3.32
C ASN A 36 1.65 -24.11 3.64
N SER A 37 2.84 -24.03 4.24
CA SER A 37 3.57 -22.80 4.58
C SER A 37 3.98 -21.94 3.37
N ASN A 38 3.39 -22.14 2.18
CA ASN A 38 3.74 -21.42 0.95
C ASN A 38 2.56 -20.78 0.21
N ILE A 39 1.33 -20.82 0.77
CA ILE A 39 0.30 -19.89 0.33
C ILE A 39 0.33 -18.74 1.32
N ILE A 40 1.01 -17.66 0.94
CA ILE A 40 0.81 -16.36 1.60
C ILE A 40 -0.66 -16.00 1.33
N SER A 41 -1.56 -16.43 2.20
CA SER A 41 -2.92 -15.92 2.21
C SER A 41 -2.82 -14.47 2.66
N THR A 42 -2.53 -13.57 1.72
CA THR A 42 -2.79 -12.13 1.84
C THR A 42 -4.30 -11.93 1.83
N GLY A 43 -4.98 -12.53 2.80
CA GLY A 43 -6.40 -12.35 3.03
C GLY A 43 -6.60 -10.96 3.61
N PHE A 44 -7.75 -10.36 3.30
CA PHE A 44 -8.19 -9.08 3.87
C PHE A 44 -8.17 -9.02 5.41
N ALA A 45 -8.06 -10.17 6.09
CA ALA A 45 -7.94 -10.25 7.55
C ALA A 45 -6.48 -10.22 8.07
N ASP A 46 -5.46 -10.39 7.23
CA ASP A 46 -4.04 -10.48 7.64
C ASP A 46 -3.44 -9.10 8.00
N PHE A 47 -4.17 -8.00 7.74
CA PHE A 47 -3.72 -6.67 8.14
C PHE A 47 -3.57 -6.53 9.65
N HIS A 48 -4.14 -7.40 10.48
CA HIS A 48 -3.99 -7.33 11.95
C HIS A 48 -2.91 -8.25 12.53
N ASP A 49 -2.30 -9.12 11.74
CA ASP A 49 -1.32 -10.09 12.23
C ASP A 49 0.02 -9.42 12.62
N LYS A 50 0.76 -10.05 13.53
CA LYS A 50 2.07 -9.57 13.96
C LYS A 50 3.06 -9.72 12.79
N LEU A 51 3.95 -8.74 12.64
CA LEU A 51 4.99 -8.78 11.61
C LEU A 51 6.01 -9.87 11.96
N ASP A 52 5.75 -11.12 11.58
CA ASP A 52 6.74 -12.17 11.72
C ASP A 52 7.87 -11.94 10.69
N PRO A 53 9.09 -11.59 11.15
CA PRO A 53 10.21 -11.29 10.24
C PRO A 53 10.59 -12.50 9.37
N ASP A 54 10.29 -13.70 9.85
CA ASP A 54 10.51 -14.98 9.17
C ASP A 54 9.45 -15.27 8.08
N LYS A 55 8.21 -14.79 8.24
CA LYS A 55 7.10 -14.91 7.26
C LYS A 55 7.30 -13.98 6.05
N TYR A 56 7.91 -12.81 6.26
CA TYR A 56 7.98 -11.74 5.24
C TYR A 56 9.36 -11.45 4.65
N GLY A 57 10.41 -12.22 5.00
CA GLY A 57 11.77 -12.13 4.43
C GLY A 57 12.48 -10.77 4.55
N GLN A 58 13.71 -10.71 5.07
CA GLN A 58 14.40 -9.42 5.17
C GLN A 58 14.75 -8.84 3.78
N ILE A 59 14.29 -7.61 3.50
CA ILE A 59 14.58 -6.94 2.24
C ILE A 59 16.00 -6.34 2.32
N GLN A 60 16.82 -6.61 1.31
CA GLN A 60 18.09 -5.90 1.16
C GLN A 60 17.80 -4.45 0.73
N ARG A 61 18.17 -3.46 1.57
CA ARG A 61 18.17 -2.03 1.17
C ARG A 61 19.20 -1.82 0.07
N LYS A 62 18.79 -2.01 -1.18
CA LYS A 62 19.62 -1.74 -2.36
C LYS A 62 19.50 -0.31 -2.85
N LEU A 63 18.43 0.41 -2.50
CA LEU A 63 18.24 1.80 -2.89
C LEU A 63 18.84 2.76 -1.85
N ASN A 64 19.85 3.52 -2.27
CA ASN A 64 20.43 4.59 -1.47
C ASN A 64 19.44 5.76 -1.33
N GLY A 65 19.42 6.44 -0.18
CA GLY A 65 18.53 7.60 0.06
C GLY A 65 18.65 8.72 -0.98
N ARG A 66 19.81 8.85 -1.65
CA ARG A 66 19.98 9.80 -2.77
C ARG A 66 19.08 9.49 -3.97
N HIS A 67 18.90 8.20 -4.32
CA HIS A 67 18.01 7.81 -5.41
C HIS A 67 16.54 8.08 -5.06
N VAL A 68 16.16 7.83 -3.80
CA VAL A 68 14.81 8.14 -3.31
C VAL A 68 14.54 9.64 -3.39
N ASN A 69 15.47 10.47 -2.93
CA ASN A 69 15.31 11.92 -2.99
C ASN A 69 15.24 12.42 -4.44
N LEU A 70 16.02 11.84 -5.35
CA LEU A 70 15.94 12.18 -6.78
C LEU A 70 14.56 11.83 -7.37
N MET A 71 14.00 10.68 -7.01
CA MET A 71 12.64 10.30 -7.41
C MET A 71 11.61 11.30 -6.89
N ILE A 72 11.71 11.73 -5.63
CA ILE A 72 10.79 12.68 -5.02
C ILE A 72 10.86 14.04 -5.73
N ILE A 73 12.07 14.54 -6.03
CA ILE A 73 12.25 15.79 -6.78
C ILE A 73 11.66 15.67 -8.18
N GLY A 74 11.86 14.53 -8.85
CA GLY A 74 11.29 14.27 -10.17
C GLY A 74 9.76 14.25 -10.17
N GLN A 75 9.13 13.71 -9.13
CA GLN A 75 7.67 13.73 -8.99
C GLN A 75 7.14 15.11 -8.61
N SER A 76 7.88 15.87 -7.79
CA SER A 76 7.46 17.21 -7.35
C SER A 76 7.52 18.26 -8.47
N ILE A 77 8.38 18.09 -9.46
CA ILE A 77 8.55 19.01 -10.60
C ILE A 77 7.91 18.35 -11.83
N GLY A 78 6.59 18.41 -11.92
CA GLY A 78 5.80 17.83 -13.01
C GLY A 78 5.34 18.84 -14.07
N SER A 79 4.79 18.33 -15.17
CA SER A 79 4.18 19.15 -16.24
C SER A 79 2.99 19.96 -15.74
N GLY A 80 2.24 19.44 -14.76
CA GLY A 80 1.13 20.11 -14.09
C GLY A 80 1.51 21.43 -13.42
N LEU A 81 2.76 21.57 -12.96
CA LEU A 81 3.26 22.85 -12.45
C LEU A 81 3.34 23.88 -13.58
N PHE A 82 3.96 23.53 -14.72
CA PHE A 82 4.15 24.48 -15.82
C PHE A 82 2.83 24.88 -16.50
N ILE A 83 1.95 23.91 -16.73
CA ILE A 83 0.69 24.14 -17.44
C ILE A 83 -0.34 24.76 -16.49
N GLY A 84 -0.41 24.29 -15.25
CA GLY A 84 -1.34 24.80 -14.24
C GLY A 84 -1.00 26.20 -13.74
N LEU A 85 0.29 26.58 -13.69
CA LEU A 85 0.71 27.92 -13.27
C LEU A 85 0.52 28.99 -14.35
N SER A 86 0.50 28.61 -15.63
CA SER A 86 0.54 29.55 -16.75
C SER A 86 -0.57 30.62 -16.72
N GLY A 87 -1.83 30.22 -16.51
CA GLY A 87 -2.97 31.13 -16.45
C GLY A 87 -3.00 32.01 -15.19
N PRO A 88 -2.96 31.42 -13.98
CA PRO A 88 -2.98 32.17 -12.72
C PRO A 88 -1.82 33.15 -12.58
N LEU A 89 -0.65 32.84 -13.13
CA LEU A 89 0.51 33.75 -13.08
C LEU A 89 0.24 35.07 -13.80
N MET A 90 -0.44 35.03 -14.96
CA MET A 90 -0.81 36.23 -15.73
C MET A 90 -1.97 36.98 -15.08
N SER A 91 -2.91 36.28 -14.45
CA SER A 91 -4.11 36.90 -13.90
C SER A 91 -3.94 37.46 -12.48
N SER A 92 -3.11 36.84 -11.64
CA SER A 92 -3.07 37.09 -10.20
C SER A 92 -1.78 37.78 -9.73
N GLY A 93 -0.74 37.84 -10.58
CA GLY A 93 0.58 38.34 -10.23
C GLY A 93 1.42 37.33 -9.41
N SER A 94 2.74 37.52 -9.39
CA SER A 94 3.69 36.54 -8.83
C SER A 94 3.60 36.39 -7.30
N LEU A 95 3.29 37.47 -6.58
CA LEU A 95 3.24 37.46 -5.12
C LEU A 95 2.04 36.66 -4.58
N SER A 96 0.87 36.82 -5.19
CA SER A 96 -0.36 36.15 -4.74
C SER A 96 -0.28 34.64 -5.00
N LEU A 97 0.28 34.25 -6.15
CA LEU A 97 0.53 32.86 -6.51
C LEU A 97 1.49 32.21 -5.49
N PHE A 98 2.60 32.86 -5.17
CA PHE A 98 3.56 32.36 -4.18
C PHE A 98 2.92 32.16 -2.79
N LEU A 99 2.16 33.15 -2.31
CA LEU A 99 1.46 33.06 -1.03
C LEU A 99 0.38 31.95 -1.05
N GLY A 100 -0.32 31.75 -2.16
CA GLY A 100 -1.27 30.66 -2.33
C GLY A 100 -0.62 29.27 -2.24
N PHE A 101 0.50 29.07 -2.94
CA PHE A 101 1.25 27.80 -2.86
C PHE A 101 1.84 27.58 -1.47
N LEU A 102 2.39 28.62 -0.84
CA LEU A 102 2.98 28.52 0.50
C LEU A 102 1.92 28.18 1.56
N THR A 103 0.78 28.86 1.54
CA THR A 103 -0.32 28.60 2.50
C THR A 103 -0.90 27.21 2.30
N TYR A 104 -1.12 26.77 1.06
CA TYR A 104 -1.58 25.42 0.78
C TYR A 104 -0.59 24.35 1.27
N ALA A 105 0.70 24.52 0.98
CA ALA A 105 1.76 23.60 1.42
C ALA A 105 1.88 23.52 2.95
N CYS A 106 1.90 24.66 3.64
CA CYS A 106 2.04 24.71 5.09
C CYS A 106 0.79 24.20 5.83
N ILE A 107 -0.42 24.53 5.35
CA ILE A 107 -1.66 24.22 6.08
C ILE A 107 -2.16 22.80 5.75
N ASN A 108 -2.05 22.35 4.51
CA ASN A 108 -2.60 21.05 4.11
C ASN A 108 -1.52 19.97 4.04
N ILE A 109 -0.41 20.19 3.31
CA ILE A 109 0.53 19.11 2.97
C ILE A 109 1.47 18.79 4.15
N TYR A 110 2.00 19.82 4.82
CA TYR A 110 2.93 19.64 5.93
C TYR A 110 2.38 18.77 7.08
N PRO A 111 1.17 19.03 7.64
CA PRO A 111 0.63 18.18 8.70
C PRO A 111 0.30 16.76 8.22
N LEU A 112 -0.12 16.59 6.95
CA LEU A 112 -0.37 15.26 6.39
C LEU A 112 0.92 14.44 6.32
N MET A 113 2.01 15.04 5.83
CA MET A 113 3.29 14.34 5.72
C MET A 113 3.90 14.05 7.11
N GLN A 114 3.70 14.95 8.08
CA GLN A 114 4.09 14.70 9.47
C GLN A 114 3.32 13.50 10.06
N GLY A 115 2.00 13.42 9.86
CA GLY A 115 1.20 12.29 10.33
C GLY A 115 1.59 10.97 9.66
N VAL A 116 1.86 10.98 8.35
CA VAL A 116 2.37 9.79 7.65
C VAL A 116 3.76 9.39 8.16
N GLY A 117 4.62 10.37 8.48
CA GLY A 117 5.94 10.13 9.08
C GLY A 117 5.88 9.47 10.46
N GLU A 118 4.95 9.88 11.31
CA GLU A 118 4.70 9.24 12.61
C GLU A 118 4.22 7.79 12.44
N MET A 119 3.32 7.54 11.49
CA MET A 119 2.88 6.17 11.16
C MET A 119 4.04 5.28 10.64
N CYS A 120 4.91 5.80 9.79
CA CYS A 120 6.03 5.04 9.20
C CYS A 120 7.13 4.73 10.22
N SER A 121 7.36 5.63 11.20
CA SER A 121 8.38 5.45 12.23
C SER A 121 7.91 4.55 13.38
N TYR A 122 6.62 4.54 13.70
CA TYR A 122 6.06 3.68 14.74
C TYR A 122 6.07 2.20 14.36
N LEU A 123 5.70 1.87 13.11
CA LEU A 123 5.65 0.50 12.64
C LEU A 123 6.22 0.41 11.21
N PRO A 124 7.52 0.12 11.04
CA PRO A 124 8.13 0.06 9.72
C PRO A 124 7.70 -1.22 8.98
N ILE A 125 6.51 -1.18 8.38
CA ILE A 125 5.98 -2.27 7.56
C ILE A 125 6.55 -2.18 6.15
N LYS A 126 6.83 -3.35 5.60
CA LYS A 126 7.18 -3.54 4.19
C LYS A 126 5.90 -3.40 3.36
N GLY A 127 5.59 -2.18 2.92
CA GLY A 127 4.38 -1.91 2.15
C GLY A 127 4.27 -0.45 1.70
N THR A 128 3.39 -0.21 0.72
CA THR A 128 3.01 1.16 0.31
C THR A 128 2.14 1.83 1.37
N PHE A 129 1.97 3.15 1.29
CA PHE A 129 1.12 3.92 2.22
C PHE A 129 -0.32 3.39 2.31
N LEU A 130 -0.83 2.75 1.25
CA LEU A 130 -2.16 2.13 1.26
C LEU A 130 -2.28 0.97 2.26
N HIS A 131 -1.18 0.25 2.49
CA HIS A 131 -1.12 -0.82 3.49
C HIS A 131 -1.20 -0.26 4.93
N TYR A 132 -0.65 0.93 5.15
CA TYR A 132 -0.79 1.63 6.43
C TYR A 132 -2.26 2.04 6.66
N THR A 133 -2.95 2.51 5.63
CA THR A 133 -4.37 2.87 5.75
C THR A 133 -5.27 1.69 6.13
N ALA A 134 -5.06 0.53 5.49
CA ALA A 134 -5.82 -0.69 5.80
C ALA A 134 -5.60 -1.19 7.24
N ARG A 135 -4.40 -0.96 7.79
CA ARG A 135 -4.04 -1.45 9.13
C ARG A 135 -4.37 -0.51 10.28
N TRP A 136 -4.28 0.80 10.06
CA TRP A 136 -4.46 1.81 11.11
C TRP A 136 -5.92 2.26 11.26
N VAL A 137 -6.69 2.23 10.17
CA VAL A 137 -8.07 2.72 10.16
C VAL A 137 -9.05 1.56 10.10
N ASP A 138 -9.15 0.94 8.92
CA ASP A 138 -10.01 -0.21 8.68
C ASP A 138 -9.65 -0.86 7.32
N PRO A 139 -9.68 -2.19 7.20
CA PRO A 139 -9.44 -2.89 5.94
C PRO A 139 -10.36 -2.45 4.79
N ALA A 140 -11.64 -2.13 5.03
CA ALA A 140 -12.57 -1.70 3.99
C ALA A 140 -12.24 -0.28 3.49
N LEU A 141 -11.77 0.60 4.39
CA LEU A 141 -11.28 1.92 4.03
C LEU A 141 -9.96 1.80 3.24
N GLY A 142 -9.08 0.88 3.62
CA GLY A 142 -7.87 0.56 2.85
C GLY A 142 -8.17 0.13 1.41
N PHE A 143 -9.21 -0.68 1.21
CA PHE A 143 -9.70 -1.02 -0.12
C PHE A 143 -10.20 0.22 -0.87
N ALA A 144 -11.08 1.02 -0.25
CA ALA A 144 -11.61 2.24 -0.88
C ALA A 144 -10.50 3.23 -1.29
N CYS A 145 -9.50 3.44 -0.44
CA CYS A 145 -8.33 4.28 -0.74
C CYS A 145 -7.50 3.73 -1.91
N THR A 146 -7.47 2.41 -2.10
CA THR A 146 -6.80 1.81 -3.26
C THR A 146 -7.55 2.10 -4.55
N LEU A 147 -8.88 2.07 -4.51
CA LEU A 147 -9.70 2.39 -5.68
C LEU A 147 -9.58 3.88 -6.06
N ILE A 148 -9.60 4.79 -5.08
CA ILE A 148 -9.42 6.22 -5.37
C ILE A 148 -8.00 6.53 -5.87
N TYR A 149 -6.99 5.83 -5.35
CA TYR A 149 -5.62 5.96 -5.81
C TYR A 149 -5.46 5.44 -7.24
N LEU A 150 -6.01 4.26 -7.55
CA LEU A 150 -5.99 3.69 -8.90
C LEU A 150 -6.64 4.65 -9.92
N TYR A 151 -7.80 5.21 -9.57
CA TYR A 151 -8.48 6.20 -10.41
C TYR A 151 -7.60 7.44 -10.65
N THR A 152 -6.97 7.96 -9.60
CA THR A 152 -6.08 9.14 -9.70
C THR A 152 -4.86 8.84 -10.57
N THR A 153 -4.25 7.66 -10.44
CA THR A 153 -3.10 7.26 -11.27
C THR A 153 -3.48 7.13 -12.75
N LEU A 154 -4.66 6.60 -13.07
CA LEU A 154 -5.17 6.56 -14.45
C LEU A 154 -5.42 7.97 -15.01
N MET A 155 -6.02 8.84 -14.21
CA MET A 155 -6.30 10.23 -14.60
C MET A 155 -5.01 11.01 -14.87
N PHE A 156 -3.93 10.74 -14.13
CA PHE A 156 -2.64 11.39 -14.33
C PHE A 156 -2.02 11.06 -15.70
N VAL A 157 -2.16 9.82 -16.17
CA VAL A 157 -1.68 9.43 -17.52
C VAL A 157 -2.42 10.21 -18.61
N CYS A 158 -3.72 10.41 -18.46
CA CYS A 158 -4.51 11.23 -19.37
C CYS A 158 -4.08 12.70 -19.33
N LEU A 159 -3.80 13.24 -18.14
CA LEU A 159 -3.32 14.61 -17.97
C LEU A 159 -1.99 14.85 -18.67
N GLU A 160 -1.03 13.93 -18.56
CA GLU A 160 0.25 14.05 -19.26
C GLU A 160 0.08 14.03 -20.79
N ALA A 161 -0.85 13.23 -21.33
CA ALA A 161 -1.15 13.23 -22.77
C ALA A 161 -1.76 14.56 -23.25
N VAL A 162 -2.66 15.15 -22.47
CA VAL A 162 -3.25 16.48 -22.76
C VAL A 162 -2.19 17.57 -22.62
N ALA A 163 -1.28 17.44 -21.66
CA ALA A 163 -0.16 18.35 -21.45
C ALA A 163 0.76 18.44 -22.67
N VAL A 164 1.13 17.28 -23.24
CA VAL A 164 1.93 17.24 -24.48
C VAL A 164 1.20 17.89 -25.65
N ALA A 165 -0.10 17.65 -25.80
CA ALA A 165 -0.88 18.27 -26.87
C ALA A 165 -1.00 19.79 -26.71
N ALA A 166 -1.19 20.28 -25.48
CA ALA A 166 -1.19 21.71 -25.17
C ALA A 166 0.17 22.35 -25.48
N LEU A 167 1.28 21.68 -25.15
CA LEU A 167 2.62 22.17 -25.46
C LEU A 167 2.89 22.18 -26.98
N ALA A 168 2.48 21.13 -27.71
CA ALA A 168 2.65 21.07 -29.15
C ALA A 168 1.86 22.19 -29.86
N SER A 169 0.66 22.49 -29.36
CA SER A 169 -0.20 23.56 -29.89
C SER A 169 0.41 24.97 -29.73
N PHE A 170 1.42 25.14 -28.87
CA PHE A 170 2.18 26.40 -28.78
C PHE A 170 3.08 26.63 -30.00
N TRP A 171 3.55 25.57 -30.66
CA TRP A 171 4.52 25.64 -31.76
C TRP A 171 3.91 25.32 -33.14
N THR A 172 2.77 24.63 -33.20
CA THR A 172 2.13 24.27 -34.47
C THR A 172 0.60 24.39 -34.39
N ASP A 173 -0.02 24.83 -35.50
CA ASP A 173 -1.48 24.90 -35.66
C ASP A 173 -2.11 23.57 -36.10
N ALA A 174 -1.34 22.47 -36.08
CA ALA A 174 -1.85 21.13 -36.41
C ALA A 174 -2.87 20.63 -35.38
N ASN A 175 -3.77 19.74 -35.79
CA ASN A 175 -4.84 19.24 -34.92
C ASN A 175 -4.26 18.56 -33.65
N PRO A 176 -4.63 19.01 -32.44
CA PRO A 176 -4.12 18.45 -31.18
C PRO A 176 -4.34 16.94 -31.01
N ALA A 177 -5.34 16.36 -31.68
CA ALA A 177 -5.66 14.93 -31.59
C ALA A 177 -4.50 14.02 -32.02
N TYR A 178 -3.66 14.47 -32.97
CA TYR A 178 -2.49 13.69 -33.41
C TYR A 178 -1.43 13.58 -32.29
N PHE A 179 -1.24 14.63 -31.51
CA PHE A 179 -0.27 14.63 -30.42
C PHE A 179 -0.75 13.79 -29.23
N ILE A 180 -2.05 13.81 -28.94
CA ILE A 180 -2.64 12.97 -27.88
C ILE A 180 -2.48 11.48 -28.22
N THR A 181 -2.85 11.10 -29.45
CA THR A 181 -2.75 9.70 -29.91
C THR A 181 -1.30 9.22 -29.95
N ALA A 182 -0.37 10.05 -30.42
CA ALA A 182 1.06 9.75 -30.40
C ALA A 182 1.62 9.56 -28.97
N SER A 183 1.21 10.42 -28.02
CA SER A 183 1.68 10.35 -26.63
C SER A 183 1.20 9.09 -25.92
N ILE A 184 -0.07 8.70 -26.12
CA ILE A 184 -0.63 7.46 -25.56
C ILE A 184 0.06 6.23 -26.15
N ALA A 185 0.31 6.22 -27.47
CA ALA A 185 1.03 5.15 -28.13
C ALA A 185 2.46 5.01 -27.58
N LEU A 186 3.14 6.13 -27.31
CA LEU A 186 4.47 6.13 -26.69
C LEU A 186 4.44 5.53 -25.28
N TYR A 187 3.47 5.90 -24.43
CA TYR A 187 3.35 5.32 -23.09
C TYR A 187 3.12 3.82 -23.13
N PHE A 188 2.25 3.35 -24.04
CA PHE A 188 2.03 1.92 -24.23
C PHE A 188 3.30 1.21 -24.68
N PHE A 189 4.03 1.78 -25.64
CA PHE A 189 5.30 1.23 -26.13
C PHE A 189 6.34 1.13 -25.01
N VAL A 190 6.57 2.21 -24.27
CA VAL A 190 7.51 2.21 -23.14
C VAL A 190 7.11 1.19 -22.07
N ASN A 191 5.81 1.02 -21.80
CA ASN A 191 5.35 0.03 -20.84
C ASN A 191 5.69 -1.40 -21.30
N VAL A 192 5.44 -1.73 -22.57
CA VAL A 192 5.70 -3.08 -23.13
C VAL A 192 7.19 -3.40 -23.20
N PHE A 193 8.03 -2.46 -23.61
CA PHE A 193 9.47 -2.67 -23.74
C PHE A 193 10.26 -2.44 -22.45
N GLY A 194 9.72 -1.67 -21.50
CA GLY A 194 10.36 -1.42 -20.21
C GLY A 194 10.09 -2.51 -19.19
N VAL A 195 9.00 -3.27 -19.35
CA VAL A 195 8.62 -4.37 -18.45
C VAL A 195 9.20 -5.72 -18.89
N ASN A 196 9.51 -5.87 -20.18
CA ASN A 196 9.99 -7.10 -20.81
C ASN A 196 11.52 -7.02 -21.03
#